data_AF-A0A6A6Y7I8-F1
#
_entry.id   AF-A0A6A6Y7I8-F1
#
_cell.length_a   1.000
_cell.length_b   1.000
_cell.length_c   1.000
_cell.angle_alpha   90.00
_cell.angle_beta   90.00
_cell.angle_gamma   90.00
#
_symmetry.space_group_name_H-M   'P 1'
#
loop_
_entity.id
_entity.type
_entity.pdbx_description
1 polymer ?
#
loop_
_entity_poly.entity_id
_entity_poly.type
_entity_poly.pdbx_seq_one_letter_code
_entity_poly.pdbx_strand_id
1 'polypeptide(L)'
;MSRPLQHPPSHIDRTRKGLSYLESYGYDPDSRTGLGAKGDGILHPIKAKEKRDTVGLGMKLKSSKDGKPHVQKRPINLDASKIRKMHDEDKKKHKKLVKLFYGNDDVEKYLGQLR
;
A
#
# COMPACT_ATOMS: atom_id res chain seq x y z
N MET A 1 51.66 25.56 1.20
CA MET A 1 50.98 24.38 0.61
C MET A 1 49.89 23.94 1.57
N SER A 2 48.61 24.10 1.21
CA SER A 2 47.49 23.65 2.04
C SER A 2 47.38 22.13 1.99
N ARG A 3 47.29 21.50 3.17
CA ARG A 3 47.11 20.04 3.30
C ARG A 3 45.77 19.64 2.62
N PRO A 4 45.72 18.60 1.78
CA PRO A 4 44.45 18.13 1.24
C PRO A 4 43.52 17.73 2.41
N LEU A 5 42.25 18.11 2.34
CA LEU A 5 41.26 17.73 3.36
C LEU A 5 41.17 16.21 3.43
N GLN A 6 41.64 15.61 4.53
CA GLN A 6 41.41 14.20 4.81
C GLN A 6 39.94 14.00 5.15
N HIS A 7 39.31 13.03 4.50
CA HIS A 7 37.95 12.65 4.80
C HIS A 7 37.90 11.89 6.13
N PRO A 8 36.85 12.06 6.94
CA PRO A 8 36.68 11.25 8.13
C PRO A 8 36.52 9.78 7.75
N PRO A 9 36.99 8.84 8.59
CA PRO A 9 36.85 7.42 8.33
C PRO A 9 35.38 7.01 8.23
N SER A 10 35.11 5.98 7.44
CA SER A 10 33.77 5.41 7.29
C SER A 10 33.25 4.81 8.60
N HIS A 11 31.92 4.81 8.78
CA HIS A 11 31.24 4.22 9.94
C HIS A 11 31.18 2.68 9.86
N ILE A 12 32.03 2.04 9.05
CA ILE A 12 32.01 0.58 8.88
C ILE A 12 32.72 -0.05 10.07
N ASP A 13 32.05 -1.03 10.69
CA ASP A 13 32.63 -1.81 11.78
C ASP A 13 33.74 -2.73 11.24
N ARG A 14 34.99 -2.42 11.63
CA ARG A 14 36.20 -3.12 11.17
C ARG A 14 36.38 -4.52 11.77
N THR A 15 35.57 -4.90 12.74
CA THR A 15 35.65 -6.24 13.36
C THR A 15 34.92 -7.31 12.55
N ARG A 16 34.12 -6.92 11.55
CA ARG A 16 33.32 -7.84 10.75
C ARG A 16 34.20 -8.72 9.87
N LYS A 17 33.97 -10.04 9.94
CA LYS A 17 34.69 -11.05 9.13
C LYS A 17 34.60 -10.79 7.63
N GLY A 18 33.45 -10.30 7.16
CA GLY A 18 33.26 -9.95 5.74
C GLY A 18 34.14 -8.79 5.27
N LEU A 19 34.37 -7.79 6.12
CA LEU A 19 35.29 -6.69 5.80
C LEU A 19 36.73 -7.19 5.76
N SER A 20 37.15 -7.98 6.75
CA SER A 20 38.49 -8.58 6.79
C SER A 20 38.80 -9.40 5.54
N TYR A 21 37.80 -10.13 5.02
CA TYR A 21 37.94 -10.84 3.76
C TYR A 21 38.11 -9.86 2.59
N LEU A 22 37.26 -8.85 2.45
CA LEU A 22 37.38 -7.84 1.40
C LEU A 22 38.73 -7.11 1.42
N GLU A 23 39.21 -6.71 2.60
CA GLU A 23 40.52 -6.08 2.80
C GLU A 23 41.67 -7.00 2.37
N SER A 24 41.58 -8.32 2.61
CA SER A 24 42.59 -9.27 2.14
C SER A 24 42.69 -9.37 0.61
N TYR A 25 41.61 -9.01 -0.11
CA TYR A 25 41.60 -8.88 -1.56
C TYR A 25 41.88 -7.44 -2.03
N GLY A 26 42.33 -6.56 -1.13
CA GLY A 26 42.75 -5.20 -1.46
C GLY A 26 41.62 -4.17 -1.51
N TYR A 27 40.42 -4.49 -1.01
CA TYR A 27 39.35 -3.51 -0.89
C TYR A 27 39.60 -2.57 0.31
N ASP A 28 39.55 -1.26 0.07
CA ASP A 28 39.68 -0.24 1.11
C ASP A 28 38.31 0.43 1.39
N PRO A 29 37.77 0.32 2.62
CA PRO A 29 36.49 0.94 2.98
C PRO A 29 36.48 2.47 2.89
N ASP A 30 37.64 3.13 3.04
CA ASP A 30 37.75 4.59 3.06
C ASP A 30 38.10 5.18 1.68
N SER A 31 38.36 4.34 0.68
CA SER A 31 38.70 4.74 -0.69
C SER A 31 37.55 5.43 -1.46
N ARG A 32 36.30 5.26 -1.02
CA ARG A 32 35.07 5.69 -1.72
C ARG A 32 34.95 5.13 -3.14
N THR A 33 35.65 4.04 -3.45
CA THR A 33 35.59 3.35 -4.74
C THR A 33 34.72 2.11 -4.63
N GLY A 34 33.98 1.82 -5.70
CA GLY A 34 33.15 0.63 -5.79
C GLY A 34 33.99 -0.63 -5.97
N LEU A 35 33.32 -1.79 -5.91
CA LEU A 35 33.96 -3.05 -6.27
C LEU A 35 34.14 -3.17 -7.80
N GLY A 36 35.11 -3.98 -8.24
CA GLY A 36 35.36 -4.26 -9.66
C GLY A 36 36.69 -3.69 -10.16
N ALA A 37 37.13 -4.12 -11.35
CA ALA A 37 38.48 -3.86 -11.85
C ALA A 37 38.84 -2.36 -11.97
N LYS A 38 37.85 -1.51 -12.22
CA LYS A 38 37.99 -0.05 -12.34
C LYS A 38 37.45 0.72 -11.13
N GLY A 39 36.90 0.02 -10.14
CA GLY A 39 36.22 0.67 -9.02
C GLY A 39 34.82 1.22 -9.33
N ASP A 40 34.20 0.79 -10.43
CA ASP A 40 32.90 1.30 -10.93
C ASP A 40 31.68 0.67 -10.23
N GLY A 41 31.89 -0.21 -9.24
CA GLY A 41 30.82 -0.89 -8.53
C GLY A 41 29.93 0.04 -7.70
N ILE A 42 28.75 -0.46 -7.37
CA ILE A 42 27.80 0.27 -6.53
C ILE A 42 28.34 0.37 -5.10
N LEU A 43 28.49 1.60 -4.58
CA LEU A 43 29.00 1.88 -3.23
C LEU A 43 27.98 1.59 -2.11
N HIS A 44 26.69 1.77 -2.41
CA HIS A 44 25.63 1.70 -1.42
C HIS A 44 24.53 0.73 -1.85
N PRO A 45 24.02 -0.11 -0.95
CA PRO A 45 22.96 -1.05 -1.28
C PRO A 45 21.74 -0.36 -1.89
N ILE A 46 21.20 -0.95 -2.96
CA ILE A 46 19.97 -0.46 -3.60
C ILE A 46 18.79 -0.80 -2.68
N LYS A 47 18.00 0.22 -2.33
CA LYS A 47 16.74 0.02 -1.59
C LYS A 47 15.62 -0.32 -2.57
N ALA A 48 15.23 -1.59 -2.59
CA ALA A 48 14.09 -2.03 -3.39
C ALA A 48 12.77 -1.52 -2.79
N LYS A 49 11.82 -1.16 -3.66
CA LYS A 49 10.45 -0.83 -3.24
C LYS A 49 9.60 -2.10 -3.24
N GLU A 50 9.15 -2.52 -2.07
CA GLU A 50 8.25 -3.67 -1.94
C GLU A 50 6.88 -3.37 -2.58
N LYS A 51 6.37 -4.30 -3.38
CA LYS A 51 4.99 -4.29 -3.90
C LYS A 51 4.17 -5.31 -3.11
N ARG A 52 3.27 -4.82 -2.25
CA ARG A 52 2.36 -5.66 -1.46
C ARG A 52 0.94 -5.74 -2.05
N ASP A 53 0.71 -5.06 -3.18
CA ASP A 53 -0.62 -4.91 -3.77
C ASP A 53 -0.83 -5.91 -4.92
N THR A 54 -2.10 -6.28 -5.16
CA THR A 54 -2.52 -7.14 -6.28
C THR A 54 -2.68 -6.39 -7.61
N VAL A 55 -2.56 -5.07 -7.61
CA VAL A 55 -2.75 -4.24 -8.82
C VAL A 55 -1.63 -4.46 -9.84
N GLY A 56 -1.93 -4.20 -11.12
CA GLY A 56 -0.95 -4.25 -12.19
C GLY A 56 0.19 -3.24 -11.99
N LEU A 57 1.38 -3.57 -12.51
CA LEU A 57 2.51 -2.64 -12.54
C LEU A 57 2.14 -1.41 -13.38
N GLY A 58 2.51 -0.22 -12.91
CA GLY A 58 2.22 1.05 -13.62
C GLY A 58 0.84 1.66 -13.35
N MET A 59 -0.06 0.97 -12.62
CA MET A 59 -1.32 1.58 -12.19
C MET A 59 -1.09 2.67 -11.14
N LYS A 60 -1.45 3.91 -11.47
CA LYS A 60 -1.43 5.04 -10.53
C LYS A 60 -2.63 4.90 -9.58
N LEU A 61 -2.42 4.23 -8.46
CA LEU A 61 -3.35 4.32 -7.33
C LEU A 61 -3.30 5.75 -6.80
N LYS A 62 -4.47 6.39 -6.61
CA LYS A 62 -4.56 7.65 -5.89
C LYS A 62 -4.08 7.38 -4.47
N SER A 63 -2.82 7.64 -4.20
CA SER A 63 -2.21 7.46 -2.89
C SER A 63 -2.99 8.32 -1.89
N SER A 64 -3.57 7.68 -0.87
CA SER A 64 -3.96 8.41 0.32
C SER A 64 -2.72 9.15 0.83
N LYS A 65 -2.90 10.39 1.29
CA LYS A 65 -1.81 11.35 1.63
C LYS A 65 -0.73 10.77 2.57
N ASP A 66 -1.00 9.66 3.24
CA ASP A 66 -0.11 9.00 4.20
C ASP A 66 0.70 7.80 3.64
N GLY A 67 0.70 7.57 2.32
CA GLY A 67 1.53 6.53 1.69
C GLY A 67 1.21 5.08 2.10
N LYS A 68 0.12 4.87 2.85
CA LYS A 68 -0.34 3.54 3.22
C LYS A 68 -1.06 2.91 2.02
N PRO A 69 -0.78 1.63 1.69
CA PRO A 69 -1.54 0.93 0.68
C PRO A 69 -3.02 1.01 1.04
N HIS A 70 -3.89 1.19 0.04
CA HIS A 70 -5.34 1.12 0.23
C HIS A 70 -5.67 -0.33 0.61
N VAL A 71 -5.54 -0.64 1.90
CA VAL A 71 -5.91 -1.93 2.46
C VAL A 71 -7.40 -2.05 2.21
N GLN A 72 -7.78 -2.92 1.27
CA GLN A 72 -9.17 -3.28 1.08
C GLN A 72 -9.69 -3.71 2.46
N LYS A 73 -10.67 -2.96 2.97
CA LYS A 73 -11.28 -3.25 4.26
C LYS A 73 -11.74 -4.70 4.19
N ARG A 74 -11.22 -5.54 5.10
CA ARG A 74 -11.66 -6.94 5.21
C ARG A 74 -13.19 -6.93 5.29
N PRO A 75 -13.89 -7.82 4.57
CA PRO A 75 -15.34 -7.90 4.67
C PRO A 75 -15.68 -8.05 6.14
N ILE A 76 -16.47 -7.11 6.66
CA ILE A 76 -16.95 -7.17 8.03
C ILE A 76 -17.92 -8.34 8.03
N ASN A 77 -17.53 -9.44 8.67
CA ASN A 77 -18.43 -10.57 8.90
C ASN A 77 -19.54 -10.06 9.82
N LEU A 78 -20.69 -9.71 9.23
CA LEU A 78 -21.87 -9.30 9.98
C LEU A 78 -22.53 -10.55 10.55
N ASP A 79 -22.91 -10.51 11.83
CA ASP A 79 -23.71 -11.57 12.44
C ASP A 79 -25.02 -11.79 11.67
N ALA A 80 -25.50 -13.05 11.68
CA ALA A 80 -26.73 -13.45 10.97
C ALA A 80 -27.96 -12.58 11.33
N SER A 81 -28.06 -12.16 12.60
CA SER A 81 -29.13 -11.26 13.07
C SER A 81 -29.06 -9.86 12.45
N LYS A 82 -27.85 -9.35 12.19
CA LYS A 82 -27.64 -8.03 11.60
C LYS A 82 -27.91 -8.07 10.09
N ILE A 83 -27.56 -9.17 9.43
CA ILE A 83 -27.90 -9.42 8.02
C ILE A 83 -29.42 -9.46 7.82
N ARG A 84 -30.16 -10.17 8.69
CA ARG A 84 -31.63 -10.21 8.63
C ARG A 84 -32.25 -8.82 8.75
N LYS A 85 -31.80 -8.02 9.72
CA LYS A 85 -32.29 -6.64 9.91
C LYS A 85 -32.04 -5.77 8.67
N MET A 86 -30.83 -5.82 8.10
CA MET A 86 -30.52 -5.05 6.88
C MET A 86 -31.41 -5.47 5.70
N HIS A 87 -31.62 -6.77 5.51
CA HIS A 87 -32.48 -7.28 4.46
C HIS A 87 -33.95 -6.87 4.63
N ASP A 88 -34.47 -6.84 5.86
CA ASP A 88 -35.83 -6.37 6.12
C ASP A 88 -36.00 -4.87 5.88
N GLU A 89 -34.99 -4.07 6.24
CA GLU A 89 -34.95 -2.63 5.93
C GLU A 89 -34.92 -2.39 4.43
N ASP A 90 -34.11 -3.13 3.69
CA ASP A 90 -34.00 -3.01 2.24
C ASP A 90 -35.29 -3.45 1.55
N LYS A 91 -35.97 -4.50 2.04
CA LYS A 91 -37.31 -4.87 1.59
C LYS A 91 -38.33 -3.75 1.82
N LYS A 92 -38.30 -3.07 2.98
CA LYS A 92 -39.20 -1.94 3.27
C LYS A 92 -38.94 -0.77 2.33
N LYS A 93 -37.67 -0.41 2.11
CA LYS A 93 -37.28 0.65 1.16
C LYS A 93 -37.72 0.30 -0.25
N HIS A 94 -37.49 -0.94 -0.69
CA HIS A 94 -37.93 -1.42 -2.00
C HIS A 94 -39.44 -1.30 -2.17
N LYS A 95 -40.24 -1.79 -1.21
CA LYS A 95 -41.70 -1.64 -1.26
C LYS A 95 -42.14 -0.18 -1.33
N LYS A 96 -41.46 0.71 -0.59
CA LYS A 96 -41.74 2.16 -0.65
C LYS A 96 -41.42 2.75 -2.03
N LEU A 97 -40.29 2.38 -2.63
CA LEU A 97 -39.91 2.83 -3.97
C LEU A 97 -40.89 2.30 -5.03
N VAL A 98 -41.25 1.01 -4.97
CA VAL A 98 -42.24 0.43 -5.87
C VAL A 98 -43.57 1.18 -5.77
N LYS A 99 -44.01 1.47 -4.54
CA LYS A 99 -45.23 2.26 -4.33
C LYS A 99 -45.14 3.67 -4.93
N LEU A 100 -43.99 4.34 -4.81
CA LEU A 100 -43.81 5.68 -5.35
C LEU A 100 -43.73 5.70 -6.88
N PHE A 101 -43.11 4.71 -7.50
CA PHE A 101 -42.92 4.67 -8.96
C PHE A 101 -44.08 4.04 -9.72
N TYR A 102 -44.76 3.07 -9.11
CA TYR A 102 -45.81 2.28 -9.75
C TYR A 102 -47.18 2.38 -9.07
N GLY A 103 -47.29 3.17 -8.00
CA GLY A 103 -48.58 3.52 -7.40
C GLY A 103 -49.28 4.58 -8.24
N ASN A 104 -50.52 4.31 -8.64
CA ASN A 104 -51.38 5.32 -9.26
C ASN A 104 -52.30 5.89 -8.18
N ASP A 105 -52.10 7.17 -7.86
CA ASP A 105 -52.88 7.88 -6.83
C ASP A 105 -54.39 7.91 -7.15
N ASP A 106 -54.73 8.00 -8.44
CA ASP A 106 -56.13 7.96 -8.90
C ASP A 106 -56.80 6.62 -8.60
N VAL A 107 -56.08 5.50 -8.79
CA VAL A 107 -56.61 4.16 -8.52
C VAL A 107 -56.73 3.91 -7.00
N GLU A 108 -55.76 4.38 -6.20
CA GLU A 108 -55.83 4.31 -4.73
C GLU A 108 -57.02 5.09 -4.16
N LYS A 109 -57.41 6.21 -4.80
CA LYS A 109 -58.53 7.05 -4.39
C LYS A 109 -59.90 6.39 -4.60
N TYR A 110 -60.06 5.60 -5.67
CA TYR A 110 -61.34 4.97 -6.02
C TYR A 110 -61.50 3.53 -5.52
N LEU A 111 -60.41 2.77 -5.41
CA LEU A 111 -60.47 1.36 -4.98
C LEU A 111 -60.07 1.17 -3.50
N GLY A 112 -59.58 2.22 -2.84
CA GLY A 112 -58.96 2.10 -1.53
C GLY A 112 -57.67 1.28 -1.56
N GLN A 113 -56.85 1.37 -0.51
CA GLN A 113 -55.73 0.45 -0.36
C GLN A 113 -56.28 -0.96 -0.16
N LEU A 114 -56.34 -1.73 -1.24
CA LEU A 114 -56.62 -3.17 -1.18
C LEU A 114 -55.54 -3.79 -0.28
N ARG A 115 -55.99 -4.25 0.89
CA ARG A 115 -55.15 -4.69 2.00
C ARG A 115 -54.82 -6.16 1.87
#